data_AF-A0A144MDT5-F1
#
_entry.id   AF-A0A144MDT5-F1
#
_cell.length_a   1.000
_cell.length_b   1.000
_cell.length_c   1.000
_cell.angle_alpha   90.00
_cell.angle_beta   90.00
_cell.angle_gamma   90.00
#
_symmetry.space_group_name_H-M   'P 1'
#
loop_
_entity.id
_entity.type
_entity.pdbx_description
1 polymer ?
#
loop_
_entity_poly.entity_id
_entity_poly.type
_entity_poly.pdbx_seq_one_letter_code
_entity_poly.pdbx_strand_id
1 'polypeptide(L)'
;MILPVVVGTSAAIALKIVFLAARVSWPDNYFDSSDRTKHWVVEAPLKVLVWRLVPFLLTAIFAVVVGRSLGAGASPVLWVFLGSHIATTNLLALISAYSRSSGILVQWAYLLGLTLVFAVVVGVLDWGPWDLAGIAPEAETLVQGVWTAVCVAVLFAVFKAMTLSRHSSGVGAGSLSSLKIDDFYMGYLAKCAFERRADLPLLLAIVAHESSNRPTFVRYIELFLFKYSIRTLTPRTLGIAQQKIGRDRFWHERSRIRLNEVDCQSMERLAQLFAGSLIPDGEVRFGAYEIKSLVNAHNKGSSNLVAVARIYEDLFLGENAVMAAVEPTIEDSSIGEAVENHGATEDTGLTADLEVSSPWAVRHGGDCYVQFKVSRSEIAIVVMNIISSNMARPIPVTHTFGSGSREFEAGLFKVPANGMGVRLSVVDNRGRMLRVANLWFDADRDYVSVDG
;
A
#
# COMPACT_ATOMS: atom_id res chain seq x y z
N MET A 1 21.77 -48.21 10.54
CA MET A 1 20.56 -47.70 11.24
C MET A 1 20.53 -46.17 11.35
N ILE A 2 21.66 -45.49 11.61
CA ILE A 2 21.68 -44.01 11.77
C ILE A 2 21.21 -43.28 10.50
N LEU A 3 21.67 -43.72 9.33
CA LEU A 3 21.40 -43.04 8.06
C LEU A 3 19.89 -42.96 7.71
N PRO A 4 19.09 -44.04 7.78
CA PRO A 4 17.64 -43.94 7.64
C PRO A 4 16.97 -42.95 8.59
N VAL A 5 17.45 -42.89 9.83
CA VAL A 5 16.89 -42.00 10.85
C VAL A 5 17.15 -40.53 10.50
N VAL A 6 18.37 -40.22 10.09
CA VAL A 6 18.77 -38.86 9.68
C VAL A 6 17.97 -38.42 8.46
N VAL A 7 17.89 -39.25 7.41
CA VAL A 7 17.17 -38.91 6.18
C VAL A 7 15.68 -38.74 6.44
N GLY A 8 15.04 -39.71 7.10
CA GLY A 8 13.60 -39.65 7.38
C GLY A 8 13.22 -38.47 8.27
N THR A 9 14.02 -38.17 9.30
CA THR A 9 13.77 -37.04 10.20
C THR A 9 14.00 -35.70 9.51
N SER A 10 15.05 -35.57 8.70
CA SER A 10 15.35 -34.34 7.95
C SER A 10 14.24 -34.02 6.95
N ALA A 11 13.71 -35.04 6.25
CA ALA A 11 12.58 -34.91 5.35
C ALA A 11 11.31 -34.43 6.08
N ALA A 12 11.02 -34.97 7.28
CA ALA A 12 9.89 -34.54 8.09
C ALA A 12 10.02 -33.09 8.56
N ILE A 13 11.23 -32.67 8.96
CA ILE A 13 11.52 -31.29 9.34
C ILE A 13 11.35 -30.34 8.15
N ALA A 14 11.89 -30.70 6.98
CA ALA A 14 11.74 -29.90 5.76
C ALA A 14 10.26 -29.71 5.39
N LEU A 15 9.47 -30.78 5.43
CA LEU A 15 8.02 -30.71 5.20
C LEU A 15 7.30 -29.82 6.22
N LYS A 16 7.72 -29.86 7.49
CA LYS A 16 7.18 -28.94 8.52
C LYS A 16 7.46 -27.48 8.17
N ILE A 17 8.67 -27.15 7.71
CA ILE A 17 9.03 -25.78 7.30
C ILE A 17 8.14 -25.33 6.14
N VAL A 18 7.88 -26.21 5.16
CA VAL A 18 6.95 -25.92 4.05
C VAL A 18 5.54 -25.60 4.58
N PHE A 19 5.00 -26.40 5.50
CA PHE A 19 3.70 -26.12 6.12
C PHE A 19 3.69 -24.79 6.90
N LEU A 20 4.78 -24.45 7.60
CA LEU A 20 4.89 -23.18 8.32
C LEU A 20 4.94 -21.99 7.35
N ALA A 21 5.72 -22.08 6.28
CA ALA A 21 5.84 -21.02 5.28
C ALA A 21 4.52 -20.79 4.53
N ALA A 22 3.80 -21.87 4.20
CA ALA A 22 2.49 -21.77 3.57
C ALA A 22 1.46 -21.09 4.49
N ARG A 23 1.52 -21.35 5.80
CA ARG A 23 0.66 -20.69 6.78
C ARG A 23 0.84 -19.18 6.84
N VAL A 24 2.05 -18.68 6.59
CA VAL A 24 2.35 -17.23 6.60
C VAL A 24 1.88 -16.53 5.31
N SER A 25 1.77 -17.26 4.21
CA SER A 25 1.59 -16.68 2.87
C SER A 25 0.19 -16.85 2.29
N TRP A 26 -0.66 -17.66 2.91
CA TRP A 26 -2.00 -17.96 2.41
C TRP A 26 -3.08 -17.31 3.30
N PRO A 27 -4.24 -16.92 2.74
CA PRO A 27 -5.32 -16.28 3.48
C PRO A 27 -5.70 -17.06 4.74
N ASP A 28 -6.06 -16.35 5.81
CA ASP A 28 -6.45 -16.96 7.09
C ASP A 28 -7.54 -18.02 6.90
N ASN A 29 -8.45 -17.89 5.94
CA ASN A 29 -9.46 -18.93 5.62
C ASN A 29 -8.88 -20.33 5.28
N TYR A 30 -7.60 -20.45 4.94
CA TYR A 30 -6.93 -21.75 4.73
C TYR A 30 -6.35 -22.36 6.02
N PHE A 31 -6.08 -21.53 7.04
CA PHE A 31 -5.37 -21.89 8.26
C PHE A 31 -6.02 -21.39 9.56
N ASP A 32 -7.21 -20.77 9.49
CA ASP A 32 -8.01 -20.34 10.63
C ASP A 32 -8.58 -21.59 11.31
N SER A 33 -7.63 -22.20 11.97
CA SER A 33 -7.65 -23.42 12.74
C SER A 33 -7.81 -23.07 14.21
N SER A 34 -8.27 -21.85 14.50
CA SER A 34 -8.83 -21.54 15.81
C SER A 34 -10.12 -22.35 16.05
N ASP A 35 -10.85 -22.70 14.98
CA ASP A 35 -12.07 -23.53 15.03
C ASP A 35 -11.95 -24.75 14.06
N ARG A 36 -10.93 -25.60 14.27
CA ARG A 36 -10.54 -26.78 13.43
C ARG A 36 -11.69 -27.73 13.07
N THR A 37 -12.75 -27.74 13.86
CA THR A 37 -13.91 -28.64 13.71
C THR A 37 -15.01 -28.05 12.82
N LYS A 38 -15.16 -26.72 12.72
CA LYS A 38 -16.24 -26.10 11.93
C LYS A 38 -15.96 -26.08 10.42
N HIS A 39 -14.73 -25.74 10.00
CA HIS A 39 -14.42 -25.65 8.57
C HIS A 39 -14.27 -27.00 7.86
N TRP A 40 -13.88 -28.08 8.57
CA TRP A 40 -13.62 -29.39 7.93
C TRP A 40 -14.90 -30.12 7.52
N VAL A 41 -15.97 -29.99 8.30
CA VAL A 41 -17.24 -30.68 8.04
C VAL A 41 -18.09 -29.94 7.00
N VAL A 42 -17.94 -28.62 6.87
CA VAL A 42 -18.94 -27.80 6.17
C VAL A 42 -18.50 -27.34 4.76
N GLU A 43 -17.21 -27.09 4.49
CA GLU A 43 -16.88 -26.33 3.25
C GLU A 43 -15.85 -26.98 2.28
N ALA A 44 -14.85 -27.77 2.71
CA ALA A 44 -13.90 -28.37 1.74
C ALA A 44 -12.96 -29.50 2.26
N PRO A 45 -13.45 -30.69 2.64
CA PRO A 45 -12.59 -31.78 3.14
C PRO A 45 -11.54 -32.27 2.12
N LEU A 46 -11.90 -32.33 0.83
CA LEU A 46 -10.99 -32.76 -0.24
C LEU A 46 -9.80 -31.81 -0.40
N LYS A 47 -10.02 -30.49 -0.29
CA LYS A 47 -8.95 -29.50 -0.40
C LYS A 47 -7.92 -29.68 0.72
N VAL A 48 -8.37 -29.87 1.96
CA VAL A 48 -7.50 -30.11 3.12
C VAL A 48 -6.72 -31.41 2.95
N LEU A 49 -7.36 -32.47 2.46
CA LEU A 49 -6.72 -33.75 2.23
C LEU A 49 -5.64 -33.66 1.16
N VAL A 50 -5.93 -33.04 0.01
CA VAL A 50 -4.95 -32.79 -1.06
C VAL A 50 -3.77 -31.96 -0.56
N TRP A 51 -4.04 -30.88 0.18
CA TRP A 51 -2.99 -29.98 0.68
C TRP A 51 -2.05 -30.68 1.67
N ARG A 52 -2.53 -31.66 2.44
CA ARG A 52 -1.69 -32.41 3.38
C ARG A 52 -1.01 -33.61 2.72
N LEU A 53 -1.73 -34.32 1.84
CA LEU A 53 -1.28 -35.60 1.30
C LEU A 53 -0.30 -35.43 0.14
N VAL A 54 -0.48 -34.43 -0.72
CA VAL A 54 0.43 -34.21 -1.86
C VAL A 54 1.83 -33.83 -1.40
N PRO A 55 2.04 -32.83 -0.52
CA PRO A 55 3.39 -32.51 -0.01
C PRO A 55 4.01 -33.67 0.78
N PHE A 56 3.20 -34.41 1.55
CA PHE A 56 3.66 -35.60 2.27
C PHE A 56 4.16 -36.68 1.30
N LEU A 57 3.37 -37.01 0.29
CA LEU A 57 3.71 -38.03 -0.72
C LEU A 57 4.98 -37.65 -1.49
N LEU A 58 5.07 -36.40 -1.97
CA LEU A 58 6.25 -35.90 -2.68
C LEU A 58 7.51 -35.96 -1.79
N THR A 59 7.37 -35.60 -0.52
CA THR A 59 8.48 -35.65 0.44
C THR A 59 8.88 -37.09 0.76
N ALA A 60 7.93 -38.01 0.87
CA ALA A 60 8.19 -39.43 1.09
C ALA A 60 8.98 -40.03 -0.08
N ILE A 61 8.56 -39.74 -1.33
CA ILE A 61 9.28 -40.16 -2.54
C ILE A 61 10.69 -39.57 -2.54
N PHE A 62 10.84 -38.27 -2.27
CA PHE A 62 12.13 -37.60 -2.18
C PHE A 62 13.05 -38.27 -1.13
N ALA A 63 12.52 -38.54 0.07
CA ALA A 63 13.27 -39.17 1.15
C ALA A 63 13.77 -40.57 0.75
N VAL A 64 12.94 -41.36 0.06
CA VAL A 64 13.33 -42.68 -0.45
C VAL A 64 14.46 -42.59 -1.48
N VAL A 65 14.37 -41.63 -2.41
CA VAL A 65 15.38 -41.44 -3.46
C VAL A 65 16.72 -41.05 -2.87
N VAL A 66 16.73 -40.07 -1.97
CA VAL A 66 17.93 -39.65 -1.24
C VAL A 66 18.45 -40.77 -0.34
N GLY A 67 17.56 -41.52 0.30
CA GLY A 67 17.91 -42.67 1.12
C GLY A 67 18.66 -43.73 0.29
N ARG A 68 18.10 -44.11 -0.85
CA ARG A 68 18.71 -45.10 -1.76
C ARG A 68 20.06 -44.63 -2.30
N SER A 69 20.19 -43.36 -2.69
CA SER A 69 21.47 -42.83 -3.20
C SER A 69 22.57 -42.84 -2.13
N LEU A 70 22.20 -42.73 -0.85
CA LEU A 70 23.13 -42.81 0.29
C LEU A 70 23.34 -44.26 0.79
N GLY A 71 22.72 -45.26 0.15
CA GLY A 71 22.80 -46.66 0.56
C GLY A 71 21.93 -47.03 1.77
N ALA A 72 20.96 -46.19 2.14
CA ALA A 72 19.95 -46.52 3.15
C ALA A 72 18.82 -47.37 2.55
N GLY A 73 18.29 -48.32 3.34
CA GLY A 73 17.06 -49.02 2.99
C GLY A 73 15.86 -48.07 2.91
N ALA A 74 15.01 -48.25 1.89
CA ALA A 74 13.83 -47.41 1.67
C ALA A 74 12.79 -47.55 2.80
N SER A 75 12.50 -48.78 3.21
CA SER A 75 11.53 -49.08 4.29
C SER A 75 11.83 -48.31 5.59
N PRO A 76 13.02 -48.43 6.20
CA PRO A 76 13.30 -47.71 7.45
C PRO A 76 13.30 -46.18 7.28
N VAL A 77 13.62 -45.65 6.08
CA VAL A 77 13.52 -44.20 5.82
C VAL A 77 12.06 -43.73 5.86
N LEU A 78 11.16 -44.47 5.20
CA LEU A 78 9.73 -44.15 5.15
C LEU A 78 9.06 -44.21 6.53
N TRP A 79 9.34 -45.27 7.29
CA TRP A 79 8.77 -45.44 8.62
C TRP A 79 9.29 -44.40 9.62
N VAL A 80 10.58 -44.04 9.56
CA VAL A 80 11.10 -42.94 10.38
C VAL A 80 10.51 -41.59 9.92
N PHE A 81 10.39 -41.35 8.61
CA PHE A 81 9.74 -40.14 8.09
C PHE A 81 8.31 -40.00 8.61
N LEU A 82 7.50 -41.07 8.54
CA LEU A 82 6.13 -41.10 9.06
C LEU A 82 6.10 -40.80 10.56
N GLY A 83 6.92 -41.51 11.35
CA GLY A 83 6.97 -41.32 12.80
C GLY A 83 7.36 -39.89 13.18
N SER A 84 8.40 -39.34 12.56
CA SER A 84 8.85 -37.97 12.75
C SER A 84 7.81 -36.94 12.28
N HIS A 85 7.09 -37.21 11.19
CA HIS A 85 6.01 -36.36 10.72
C HIS A 85 4.84 -36.32 11.71
N ILE A 86 4.38 -37.48 12.21
CA ILE A 86 3.31 -37.58 13.20
C ILE A 86 3.73 -36.89 14.51
N ALA A 87 4.96 -37.12 14.98
CA ALA A 87 5.48 -36.50 16.19
C ALA A 87 5.52 -34.96 16.08
N THR A 88 5.89 -34.44 14.92
CA THR A 88 6.03 -32.99 14.73
C THR A 88 4.73 -32.26 14.41
N THR A 89 3.71 -32.96 13.89
CA THR A 89 2.44 -32.34 13.44
C THR A 89 1.24 -32.70 14.32
N ASN A 90 1.10 -33.97 14.71
CA ASN A 90 -0.07 -34.47 15.43
C ASN A 90 0.17 -34.49 16.95
N LEU A 91 1.34 -34.93 17.43
CA LEU A 91 1.61 -35.03 18.87
C LEU A 91 1.60 -33.66 19.57
N LEU A 92 2.25 -32.65 18.97
CA LEU A 92 2.22 -31.27 19.48
C LEU A 92 0.80 -30.67 19.44
N ALA A 93 0.01 -31.02 18.43
CA ALA A 93 -1.38 -30.60 18.30
C ALA A 93 -2.29 -31.26 19.35
N LEU A 94 -1.97 -32.49 19.77
CA LEU A 94 -2.69 -33.22 20.82
C LEU A 94 -2.37 -32.65 22.21
N ILE A 95 -1.09 -32.38 22.50
CA ILE A 95 -0.66 -31.77 23.77
C ILE A 95 -1.32 -30.40 23.96
N SER A 96 -1.39 -29.59 22.90
CA SER A 96 -2.03 -28.28 22.97
C SER A 96 -3.56 -28.35 23.06
N ALA A 97 -4.20 -29.34 22.42
CA ALA A 97 -5.65 -29.52 22.47
C ALA A 97 -6.18 -30.01 23.82
N TYR A 98 -5.37 -30.73 24.59
CA TYR A 98 -5.74 -31.20 25.93
C TYR A 98 -6.14 -30.05 26.89
N SER A 99 -5.68 -28.83 26.61
CA SER A 99 -6.00 -27.63 27.41
C SER A 99 -7.36 -26.98 27.10
N ARG A 100 -8.07 -27.38 26.02
CA ARG A 100 -9.36 -26.80 25.60
C ARG A 100 -10.43 -27.90 25.55
N SER A 101 -11.44 -27.82 26.43
CA SER A 101 -12.37 -28.94 26.67
C SER A 101 -13.44 -29.17 25.59
N SER A 102 -13.72 -28.19 24.73
CA SER A 102 -14.73 -28.32 23.68
C SER A 102 -14.13 -28.88 22.38
N GLY A 103 -14.58 -30.06 21.96
CA GLY A 103 -14.27 -30.64 20.63
C GLY A 103 -13.10 -31.62 20.56
N ILE A 104 -12.53 -32.04 21.70
CA ILE A 104 -11.35 -32.91 21.74
C ILE A 104 -11.55 -34.23 20.99
N LEU A 105 -12.68 -34.92 21.15
CA LEU A 105 -12.97 -36.21 20.50
C LEU A 105 -12.99 -36.11 18.97
N VAL A 106 -13.57 -35.04 18.42
CA VAL A 106 -13.61 -34.81 16.98
C VAL A 106 -12.20 -34.53 16.45
N GLN A 107 -11.41 -33.76 17.19
CA GLN A 107 -10.01 -33.52 16.84
C GLN A 107 -9.17 -34.80 16.90
N TRP A 108 -9.40 -35.68 17.88
CA TRP A 108 -8.74 -36.99 17.96
C TRP A 108 -9.10 -37.88 16.77
N ALA A 109 -10.39 -38.02 16.47
CA ALA A 109 -10.85 -38.82 15.33
C ALA A 109 -10.25 -38.32 14.00
N TYR A 110 -10.18 -37.00 13.83
CA TYR A 110 -9.55 -36.37 12.67
C TYR A 110 -8.05 -36.67 12.55
N LEU A 111 -7.29 -36.46 13.64
CA LEU A 111 -5.84 -36.70 13.63
C LEU A 111 -5.51 -38.19 13.44
N LEU A 112 -6.33 -39.08 14.00
CA LEU A 112 -6.21 -40.52 13.82
C LEU A 112 -6.51 -40.92 12.38
N GLY A 113 -7.59 -40.41 11.78
CA GLY A 113 -7.94 -40.65 10.38
C GLY A 113 -6.82 -40.21 9.42
N LEU A 114 -6.24 -39.02 9.63
CA LEU A 114 -5.09 -38.56 8.85
C LEU A 114 -3.86 -39.45 9.04
N THR A 115 -3.58 -39.85 10.27
CA THR A 115 -2.45 -40.74 10.58
C THR A 115 -2.60 -42.07 9.86
N LEU A 116 -3.81 -42.63 9.83
CA LEU A 116 -4.11 -43.87 9.13
C LEU A 116 -3.94 -43.71 7.61
N VAL A 117 -4.40 -42.60 7.04
CA VAL A 117 -4.20 -42.29 5.62
C VAL A 117 -2.71 -42.21 5.28
N PHE A 118 -1.90 -41.50 6.09
CA PHE A 118 -0.45 -41.44 5.87
C PHE A 118 0.23 -42.79 6.02
N ALA A 119 -0.19 -43.60 7.00
CA ALA A 119 0.33 -44.95 7.18
C ALA A 119 0.00 -45.85 5.98
N VAL A 120 -1.20 -45.75 5.42
CA VAL A 120 -1.59 -46.46 4.19
C VAL A 120 -0.71 -46.02 3.01
N VAL A 121 -0.50 -44.72 2.82
CA VAL A 121 0.37 -44.20 1.76
C VAL A 121 1.80 -44.75 1.91
N VAL A 122 2.35 -44.72 3.12
CA VAL A 122 3.68 -45.26 3.42
C VAL A 122 3.74 -46.77 3.17
N GLY A 123 2.73 -47.52 3.61
CA GLY A 123 2.65 -48.96 3.36
C GLY A 123 2.58 -49.29 1.87
N VAL A 124 1.84 -48.51 1.07
CA VAL A 124 1.79 -48.67 -0.39
C VAL A 124 3.15 -48.38 -1.03
N LEU A 125 3.85 -47.32 -0.61
CA LEU A 125 5.18 -47.00 -1.09
C LEU A 125 6.25 -48.02 -0.68
N ASP A 126 6.09 -48.65 0.49
CA ASP A 126 7.01 -49.64 1.04
C ASP A 126 6.84 -51.03 0.39
N TRP A 127 5.58 -51.46 0.22
CA TRP A 127 5.24 -52.75 -0.39
C TRP A 127 5.38 -52.73 -1.92
N GLY A 128 5.13 -51.58 -2.53
CA GLY A 128 5.08 -51.45 -3.97
C GLY A 128 6.40 -51.89 -4.65
N PRO A 129 6.36 -52.77 -5.68
CA PRO A 129 7.52 -53.09 -6.52
C PRO A 129 7.82 -51.93 -7.49
N TRP A 130 7.77 -50.70 -6.99
CA TRP A 130 7.79 -49.51 -7.79
C TRP A 130 9.25 -49.20 -8.04
N ASP A 131 9.67 -49.38 -9.27
CA ASP A 131 10.95 -48.86 -9.71
C ASP A 131 10.85 -47.33 -9.77
N LEU A 132 11.00 -46.71 -8.60
CA LEU A 132 11.01 -45.28 -8.44
C LEU A 132 12.12 -44.63 -9.28
N ALA A 133 13.08 -45.38 -9.83
CA ALA A 133 14.09 -44.87 -10.73
C ALA A 133 13.51 -44.31 -12.05
N GLY A 134 12.32 -44.77 -12.48
CA GLY A 134 11.66 -44.25 -13.69
C GLY A 134 10.83 -42.99 -13.47
N ILE A 135 10.46 -42.67 -12.23
CA ILE A 135 9.54 -41.55 -11.88
C ILE A 135 10.28 -40.46 -11.11
N ALA A 136 11.24 -40.84 -10.27
CA ALA A 136 12.02 -39.90 -9.49
C ALA A 136 13.27 -39.45 -10.27
N PRO A 137 13.59 -38.15 -10.25
CA PRO A 137 14.86 -37.68 -10.79
C PRO A 137 16.03 -38.29 -10.03
N GLU A 138 17.20 -38.32 -10.67
CA GLU A 138 18.44 -38.65 -9.99
C GLU A 138 18.67 -37.72 -8.78
N ALA A 139 19.33 -38.24 -7.75
CA ALA A 139 19.57 -37.50 -6.50
C ALA A 139 20.31 -36.17 -6.77
N GLU A 140 21.19 -36.13 -7.76
CA GLU A 140 21.88 -34.91 -8.18
C GLU A 140 20.91 -33.85 -8.72
N THR A 141 20.00 -34.23 -9.63
CA THR A 141 18.97 -33.32 -10.18
C THR A 141 18.05 -32.81 -9.08
N LEU A 142 17.71 -33.66 -8.10
CA LEU A 142 16.91 -33.27 -6.95
C LEU A 142 17.62 -32.21 -6.09
N VAL A 143 18.91 -32.39 -5.80
CA VAL A 143 19.71 -31.41 -5.05
C VAL A 143 19.80 -30.09 -5.80
N GLN A 144 20.02 -30.12 -7.12
CA GLN A 144 20.00 -28.94 -7.96
C GLN A 144 18.63 -28.23 -7.92
N GLY A 145 17.54 -28.99 -7.97
CA GLY A 145 16.17 -28.46 -7.87
C GLY A 145 15.90 -27.76 -6.53
N VAL A 146 16.35 -28.36 -5.42
CA VAL A 146 16.24 -27.76 -4.08
C VAL A 146 17.02 -26.46 -4.00
N TRP A 147 18.29 -26.45 -4.43
CA TRP A 147 19.09 -25.22 -4.44
C TRP A 147 18.50 -24.14 -5.34
N THR A 148 17.99 -24.51 -6.51
CA THR A 148 17.28 -23.59 -7.41
C THR A 148 16.06 -22.99 -6.72
N ALA A 149 15.24 -23.81 -6.06
CA ALA A 149 14.08 -23.33 -5.33
C ALA A 149 14.45 -22.39 -4.16
N VAL A 150 15.53 -22.70 -3.43
CA VAL A 150 16.06 -21.82 -2.37
C VAL A 150 16.52 -20.48 -2.95
N CYS A 151 17.29 -20.48 -4.03
CA CYS A 151 17.73 -19.25 -4.70
C CYS A 151 16.54 -18.41 -5.19
N VAL A 152 15.55 -19.04 -5.84
CA VAL A 152 14.34 -18.36 -6.30
C VAL A 152 13.53 -17.81 -5.11
N ALA A 153 13.41 -18.57 -4.02
CA ALA A 153 12.72 -18.11 -2.82
C ALA A 153 13.43 -16.92 -2.17
N VAL A 154 14.76 -16.93 -2.10
CA VAL A 154 15.56 -15.79 -1.61
C VAL A 154 15.39 -14.58 -2.52
N LEU A 155 15.50 -14.76 -3.84
CA LEU A 155 15.28 -13.67 -4.79
C LEU A 155 13.87 -13.08 -4.68
N PHE A 156 12.85 -13.93 -4.52
CA PHE A 156 11.49 -13.48 -4.33
C PHE A 156 11.28 -12.81 -2.96
N ALA A 157 11.92 -13.32 -1.90
CA ALA A 157 11.89 -12.69 -0.58
C ALA A 157 12.58 -11.33 -0.58
N VAL A 158 13.71 -11.19 -1.27
CA VAL A 158 14.42 -9.92 -1.46
C VAL A 158 13.58 -8.98 -2.31
N PHE A 159 13.01 -9.45 -3.42
CA PHE A 159 12.10 -8.66 -4.25
C PHE A 159 10.88 -8.19 -3.46
N LYS A 160 10.25 -9.09 -2.70
CA LYS A 160 9.14 -8.80 -1.79
C LYS A 160 9.56 -7.81 -0.72
N ALA A 161 10.75 -7.96 -0.13
CA ALA A 161 11.27 -7.01 0.82
C ALA A 161 11.49 -5.65 0.15
N MET A 162 12.09 -5.56 -1.03
CA MET A 162 12.29 -4.29 -1.74
C MET A 162 10.99 -3.62 -2.20
N THR A 163 9.94 -4.40 -2.48
CA THR A 163 8.65 -3.89 -2.97
C THR A 163 7.64 -3.61 -1.86
N LEU A 164 7.65 -4.39 -0.76
CA LEU A 164 6.76 -4.23 0.39
C LEU A 164 7.43 -3.61 1.62
N SER A 165 8.75 -3.37 1.61
CA SER A 165 9.40 -2.68 2.72
C SER A 165 8.83 -1.28 2.88
N ARG A 166 8.52 -0.95 4.14
CA ARG A 166 7.75 0.21 4.63
C ARG A 166 6.23 0.04 4.61
N HIS A 167 5.72 -1.12 5.00
CA HIS A 167 4.35 -1.27 5.55
C HIS A 167 4.35 -1.79 7.01
N SER A 168 5.46 -1.62 7.73
CA SER A 168 5.58 -2.15 9.10
C SER A 168 6.31 -1.20 10.04
N SER A 169 5.56 -0.26 10.59
CA SER A 169 5.67 0.18 11.99
C SER A 169 4.52 1.14 12.22
N GLY A 170 3.71 0.89 13.25
CA GLY A 170 2.42 1.52 13.59
C GLY A 170 2.39 3.05 13.75
N VAL A 171 2.84 3.79 12.74
CA VAL A 171 2.66 5.22 12.57
C VAL A 171 1.53 5.35 11.54
N GLY A 172 0.42 5.96 11.95
CA GLY A 172 -0.80 6.05 11.16
C GLY A 172 -0.54 6.53 9.74
N ALA A 173 -1.23 5.93 8.77
CA ALA A 173 -1.17 6.21 7.33
C ALA A 173 -1.68 7.62 6.92
N GLY A 174 -1.69 8.58 7.85
CA GLY A 174 -2.29 9.90 7.66
C GLY A 174 -1.31 11.03 7.36
N SER A 175 0.00 10.91 7.64
CA SER A 175 0.94 12.04 7.48
C SER A 175 1.47 12.15 6.04
N LEU A 176 1.62 13.35 5.47
CA LEU A 176 2.30 13.58 4.17
C LEU A 176 3.69 12.93 4.11
N SER A 177 4.39 12.84 5.24
CA SER A 177 5.69 12.15 5.37
C SER A 177 5.61 10.63 5.15
N SER A 178 4.41 10.05 5.24
CA SER A 178 4.14 8.64 4.97
C SER A 178 3.88 8.37 3.49
N LEU A 179 3.49 9.39 2.71
CA LEU A 179 3.40 9.28 1.26
C LEU A 179 4.83 9.17 0.72
N LYS A 180 5.17 8.03 0.12
CA LYS A 180 6.48 7.79 -0.51
C LYS A 180 6.60 8.54 -1.85
N ILE A 181 6.31 9.84 -1.86
CA ILE A 181 6.37 10.70 -3.03
C ILE A 181 7.33 11.84 -2.66
N ASP A 182 8.34 12.08 -3.49
CA ASP A 182 9.25 13.21 -3.26
C ASP A 182 8.47 14.53 -3.31
N ASP A 183 8.84 15.50 -2.45
CA ASP A 183 8.17 16.81 -2.34
C ASP A 183 8.05 17.52 -3.69
N PHE A 184 9.04 17.33 -4.58
CA PHE A 184 8.99 17.80 -5.96
C PHE A 184 7.78 17.28 -6.74
N TYR A 185 7.53 15.97 -6.70
CA TYR A 185 6.42 15.38 -7.42
C TYR A 185 5.07 15.75 -6.78
N MET A 186 5.02 15.92 -5.45
CA MET A 186 3.83 16.42 -4.77
C MET A 186 3.49 17.86 -5.22
N GLY A 187 4.48 18.74 -5.23
CA GLY A 187 4.32 20.12 -5.70
C GLY A 187 3.97 20.21 -7.18
N TYR A 188 4.59 19.37 -8.02
CA TYR A 188 4.28 19.30 -9.45
C TYR A 188 2.85 18.80 -9.69
N LEU A 189 2.41 17.79 -8.93
CA LEU A 189 1.05 17.27 -9.01
C LEU A 189 0.02 18.31 -8.57
N ALA A 190 0.32 19.10 -7.53
CA ALA A 190 -0.51 20.21 -7.08
C ALA A 190 -0.69 21.28 -8.18
N LYS A 191 0.42 21.66 -8.84
CA LYS A 191 0.36 22.52 -10.02
C LYS A 191 -0.53 21.94 -11.13
N CYS A 192 -0.34 20.66 -11.46
CA CYS A 192 -1.14 20.00 -12.50
C CYS A 192 -2.63 19.93 -12.13
N ALA A 193 -2.94 19.64 -10.86
CA ALA A 193 -4.30 19.60 -10.34
C ALA A 193 -4.97 20.97 -10.46
N PHE A 194 -4.26 22.03 -10.09
CA PHE A 194 -4.71 23.42 -10.22
C PHE A 194 -5.01 23.80 -11.67
N GLU A 195 -4.07 23.54 -12.58
CA GLU A 195 -4.24 23.86 -14.01
C GLU A 195 -5.39 23.09 -14.68
N ARG A 196 -5.67 21.86 -14.21
CA ARG A 196 -6.68 20.96 -14.79
C ARG A 196 -8.00 20.93 -14.02
N ARG A 197 -8.12 21.67 -12.93
CA ARG A 197 -9.27 21.62 -12.00
C ARG A 197 -9.60 20.18 -11.59
N ALA A 198 -8.58 19.45 -11.16
CA ALA A 198 -8.72 18.08 -10.69
C ALA A 198 -8.56 18.03 -9.16
N ASP A 199 -9.22 17.08 -8.53
CA ASP A 199 -9.13 16.88 -7.08
C ASP A 199 -7.73 16.37 -6.68
N LEU A 200 -6.95 17.24 -6.04
CA LEU A 200 -5.58 16.95 -5.66
C LEU A 200 -5.46 15.78 -4.67
N PRO A 201 -6.30 15.65 -3.62
CA PRO A 201 -6.29 14.47 -2.74
C PRO A 201 -6.51 13.15 -3.49
N LEU A 202 -7.43 13.10 -4.46
CA LEU A 202 -7.65 11.93 -5.31
C LEU A 202 -6.40 11.61 -6.15
N LEU A 203 -5.80 12.63 -6.77
CA LEU A 203 -4.57 12.44 -7.54
C LEU A 203 -3.42 11.94 -6.67
N LEU A 204 -3.22 12.49 -5.48
CA LEU A 204 -2.22 12.06 -4.51
C LEU A 204 -2.45 10.61 -4.07
N ALA A 205 -3.69 10.23 -3.78
CA ALA A 205 -4.03 8.86 -3.40
C ALA A 205 -3.70 7.86 -4.52
N ILE A 206 -3.97 8.21 -5.79
CA ILE A 206 -3.61 7.39 -6.95
C ILE A 206 -2.08 7.29 -7.07
N VAL A 207 -1.37 8.42 -7.05
CA VAL A 207 0.10 8.45 -7.20
C VAL A 207 0.79 7.73 -6.05
N ALA A 208 0.31 7.87 -4.82
CA ALA A 208 0.86 7.18 -3.64
C ALA A 208 0.65 5.67 -3.71
N HIS A 209 -0.51 5.24 -4.20
CA HIS A 209 -0.78 3.83 -4.43
C HIS A 209 0.17 3.24 -5.48
N GLU A 210 0.31 3.93 -6.63
CA GLU A 210 1.17 3.47 -7.72
C GLU A 210 2.65 3.51 -7.34
N SER A 211 3.12 4.57 -6.67
CA SER A 211 4.51 4.69 -6.22
C SER A 211 4.88 3.64 -5.17
N SER A 212 3.93 3.26 -4.31
CA SER A 212 4.13 2.21 -3.31
C SER A 212 4.27 0.83 -3.94
N ASN A 213 3.50 0.53 -4.99
CA ASN A 213 3.59 -0.73 -5.72
C ASN A 213 4.78 -0.77 -6.70
N ARG A 214 5.21 0.41 -7.20
CA ARG A 214 6.27 0.56 -8.20
C ARG A 214 7.35 1.54 -7.71
N PRO A 215 8.24 1.10 -6.82
CA PRO A 215 9.32 1.95 -6.32
C PRO A 215 10.22 2.41 -7.47
N THR A 216 11.01 3.47 -7.24
CA THR A 216 11.82 4.15 -8.27
C THR A 216 12.70 3.19 -9.09
N PHE A 217 13.28 2.16 -8.47
CA PHE A 217 14.07 1.15 -9.20
C PHE A 217 13.25 0.35 -10.22
N VAL A 218 12.00 -0.03 -9.89
CA VAL A 218 11.09 -0.72 -10.81
C VAL A 218 10.76 0.19 -11.98
N ARG A 219 10.51 1.47 -11.72
CA ARG A 219 10.26 2.47 -12.77
C ARG A 219 11.48 2.67 -13.68
N TYR A 220 12.71 2.60 -13.15
CA TYR A 220 13.92 2.56 -13.98
C TYR A 220 13.99 1.30 -14.87
N ILE A 221 13.62 0.13 -14.35
CA ILE A 221 13.55 -1.10 -15.15
C ILE A 221 12.49 -0.96 -16.24
N GLU A 222 11.31 -0.44 -15.92
CA GLU A 222 10.25 -0.20 -16.90
C GLU A 222 10.68 0.79 -17.98
N LEU A 223 11.36 1.87 -17.60
CA LEU A 223 11.93 2.83 -18.54
C LEU A 223 13.00 2.16 -19.42
N PHE A 224 13.88 1.35 -18.83
CA PHE A 224 14.87 0.57 -19.58
C PHE A 224 14.21 -0.38 -20.59
N LEU A 225 13.19 -1.13 -20.17
CA LEU A 225 12.41 -2.00 -21.05
C LEU A 225 11.72 -1.17 -22.14
N PHE A 226 11.17 -0.01 -21.82
CA PHE A 226 10.58 0.88 -22.80
C PHE A 226 11.58 1.37 -23.85
N LYS A 227 12.81 1.69 -23.42
CA LYS A 227 13.90 2.16 -24.28
C LYS A 227 14.42 1.07 -25.22
N TYR A 228 14.65 -0.12 -24.70
CA TYR A 228 15.47 -1.14 -25.39
C TYR A 228 14.72 -2.41 -25.80
N SER A 229 13.49 -2.64 -25.33
CA SER A 229 12.76 -3.87 -25.66
C SER A 229 11.95 -3.78 -26.95
N ILE A 230 11.76 -4.94 -27.59
CA ILE A 230 10.88 -5.13 -28.75
C ILE A 230 9.44 -4.81 -28.34
N ARG A 231 8.64 -4.31 -29.30
CA ARG A 231 7.28 -3.78 -29.11
C ARG A 231 6.32 -4.67 -28.29
N THR A 232 6.54 -5.98 -28.28
CA THR A 232 5.73 -6.96 -27.54
C THR A 232 6.01 -6.99 -26.03
N LEU A 233 7.22 -6.63 -25.60
CA LEU A 233 7.66 -6.60 -24.20
C LEU A 233 7.67 -5.20 -23.60
N THR A 234 7.36 -4.17 -24.41
CA THR A 234 7.28 -2.79 -23.96
C THR A 234 6.12 -2.61 -22.95
N PRO A 235 6.36 -2.05 -21.75
CA PRO A 235 5.30 -1.75 -20.81
C PRO A 235 4.27 -0.79 -21.43
N ARG A 236 2.98 -1.04 -21.17
CA ARG A 236 1.87 -0.25 -21.73
C ARG A 236 1.66 1.08 -21.01
N THR A 237 2.10 1.15 -19.76
CA THR A 237 2.02 2.28 -18.84
C THR A 237 3.42 2.59 -18.31
N LEU A 238 3.70 3.85 -18.03
CA LEU A 238 4.96 4.27 -17.42
C LEU A 238 4.76 5.46 -16.48
N GLY A 239 5.77 5.72 -15.67
CA GLY A 239 5.86 6.87 -14.77
C GLY A 239 5.21 6.60 -13.42
N ILE A 240 5.34 7.58 -12.52
CA ILE A 240 4.85 7.52 -11.14
C ILE A 240 3.33 7.30 -11.06
N ALA A 241 2.58 7.82 -12.04
CA ALA A 241 1.12 7.66 -12.13
C ALA A 241 0.67 6.53 -13.07
N GLN A 242 1.61 5.73 -13.60
CA GLN A 242 1.36 4.59 -14.51
C GLN A 242 0.40 4.92 -15.67
N GLN A 243 0.64 6.04 -16.35
CA GLN A 243 -0.21 6.47 -17.45
C GLN A 243 0.23 5.87 -18.79
N LYS A 244 -0.73 5.64 -19.69
CA LYS A 244 -0.45 5.15 -21.04
C LYS A 244 0.44 6.15 -21.77
N ILE A 245 1.50 5.64 -22.40
CA ILE A 245 2.31 6.46 -23.29
C ILE A 245 1.65 6.57 -24.65
N GLY A 246 1.40 7.81 -25.09
CA GLY A 246 0.93 8.11 -26.43
C GLY A 246 1.87 7.51 -27.46
N ARG A 247 1.32 6.68 -28.35
CA ARG A 247 2.10 5.88 -29.31
C ARG A 247 2.83 6.71 -30.35
N ASP A 248 2.47 7.98 -30.55
CA ASP A 248 2.83 8.68 -31.79
C ASP A 248 3.99 9.68 -31.63
N ARG A 249 4.34 10.11 -30.41
CA ARG A 249 5.43 11.09 -30.19
C ARG A 249 6.75 10.50 -29.68
N PHE A 250 6.74 9.30 -29.10
CA PHE A 250 7.89 8.81 -28.32
C PHE A 250 8.84 7.84 -29.02
N TRP A 251 8.52 7.32 -30.20
CA TRP A 251 9.37 6.26 -30.79
C TRP A 251 10.71 6.79 -31.34
N HIS A 252 10.75 8.02 -31.83
CA HIS A 252 11.97 8.59 -32.40
C HIS A 252 12.96 9.14 -31.35
N GLU A 253 12.52 9.38 -30.11
CA GLU A 253 13.35 9.93 -29.03
C GLU A 253 13.52 9.00 -27.81
N ARG A 254 13.11 7.73 -27.91
CA ARG A 254 13.09 6.77 -26.78
C ARG A 254 14.35 6.78 -25.93
N SER A 255 15.52 6.75 -26.56
CA SER A 255 16.80 6.61 -25.87
C SER A 255 17.11 7.75 -24.90
N ARG A 256 16.62 8.97 -25.17
CA ARG A 256 16.96 10.18 -24.42
C ARG A 256 16.04 10.51 -23.25
N ILE A 257 14.88 9.86 -23.17
CA ILE A 257 13.85 10.15 -22.17
C ILE A 257 14.39 9.90 -20.75
N ARG A 258 14.28 10.87 -19.85
CA ARG A 258 14.64 10.73 -18.43
C ARG A 258 13.45 10.26 -17.60
N LEU A 259 13.70 9.59 -16.46
CA LEU A 259 12.62 9.10 -15.59
C LEU A 259 11.74 10.26 -15.08
N ASN A 260 12.37 11.35 -14.64
CA ASN A 260 11.65 12.52 -14.12
C ASN A 260 10.70 13.13 -15.16
N GLU A 261 11.09 13.16 -16.44
CA GLU A 261 10.22 13.64 -17.53
C GLU A 261 9.00 12.74 -17.71
N VAL A 262 9.19 11.42 -17.63
CA VAL A 262 8.09 10.44 -17.71
C VAL A 262 7.18 10.55 -16.51
N ASP A 263 7.73 10.74 -15.31
CA ASP A 263 6.97 10.93 -14.10
C ASP A 263 6.10 12.19 -14.20
N CYS A 264 6.68 13.34 -14.57
CA CYS A 264 5.95 14.59 -14.79
C CYS A 264 4.84 14.44 -15.84
N GLN A 265 5.14 13.86 -17.00
CA GLN A 265 4.13 13.63 -18.03
C GLN A 265 3.04 12.65 -17.60
N SER A 266 3.38 11.65 -16.78
CA SER A 266 2.38 10.73 -16.24
C SER A 266 1.42 11.44 -15.30
N MET A 267 1.91 12.38 -14.47
CA MET A 267 1.08 13.19 -13.59
C MET A 267 0.21 14.18 -14.37
N GLU A 268 0.73 14.83 -15.41
CA GLU A 268 -0.05 15.71 -16.28
C GLU A 268 -1.21 14.96 -16.94
N ARG A 269 -0.95 13.75 -17.45
CA ARG A 269 -1.99 12.91 -18.05
C ARG A 269 -3.01 12.45 -17.03
N LEU A 270 -2.56 12.10 -15.82
CA LEU A 270 -3.47 11.75 -14.74
C LEU A 270 -4.38 12.95 -14.42
N ALA A 271 -3.81 14.13 -14.19
CA ALA A 271 -4.59 15.35 -13.93
C ALA A 271 -5.53 15.70 -15.10
N GLN A 272 -5.13 15.43 -16.34
CA GLN A 272 -5.99 15.60 -17.52
C GLN A 272 -7.14 14.59 -17.57
N LEU A 273 -6.91 13.33 -17.17
CA LEU A 273 -7.97 12.31 -17.13
C LEU A 273 -9.04 12.63 -16.10
N PHE A 274 -8.64 13.25 -14.99
CA PHE A 274 -9.50 13.68 -13.90
C PHE A 274 -9.82 15.18 -13.98
N ALA A 275 -9.65 15.80 -15.14
CA ALA A 275 -9.95 17.22 -15.31
C ALA A 275 -11.45 17.48 -15.06
N GLY A 276 -11.75 18.42 -14.17
CA GLY A 276 -13.12 18.74 -13.78
C GLY A 276 -13.75 17.75 -12.79
N SER A 277 -13.02 16.73 -12.30
CA SER A 277 -13.47 15.95 -11.15
C SER A 277 -13.28 16.78 -9.88
N LEU A 278 -14.21 17.70 -9.64
CA LEU A 278 -14.29 18.49 -8.42
C LEU A 278 -15.28 17.83 -7.46
N ILE A 279 -14.96 17.86 -6.16
CA ILE A 279 -15.91 17.47 -5.12
C ILE A 279 -17.13 18.40 -5.21
N PRO A 280 -18.37 17.88 -5.20
CA PRO A 280 -19.59 18.69 -5.25
C PRO A 280 -19.63 19.81 -4.22
N ASP A 281 -20.36 20.89 -4.53
CA ASP A 281 -20.55 22.01 -3.61
C ASP A 281 -21.24 21.54 -2.32
N GLY A 282 -20.68 21.94 -1.17
CA GLY A 282 -21.15 21.54 0.16
C GLY A 282 -20.56 20.23 0.69
N GLU A 283 -19.85 19.46 -0.14
CA GLU A 283 -19.10 18.28 0.30
C GLU A 283 -17.61 18.58 0.48
N VAL A 284 -17.02 17.98 1.51
CA VAL A 284 -15.61 18.17 1.87
C VAL A 284 -14.71 17.12 1.21
N ARG A 285 -15.27 15.97 0.82
CA ARG A 285 -14.56 14.82 0.23
C ARG A 285 -15.50 13.92 -0.55
N PHE A 286 -14.97 13.15 -1.51
CA PHE A 286 -15.71 12.09 -2.18
C PHE A 286 -16.02 10.92 -1.24
N GLY A 287 -17.16 10.27 -1.46
CA GLY A 287 -17.48 9.00 -0.82
C GLY A 287 -16.59 7.86 -1.33
N ALA A 288 -16.34 6.85 -0.49
CA ALA A 288 -15.55 5.67 -0.88
C ALA A 288 -16.07 4.96 -2.14
N TYR A 289 -17.38 4.99 -2.37
CA TYR A 289 -18.00 4.43 -3.59
C TYR A 289 -17.71 5.29 -4.83
N GLU A 290 -17.74 6.61 -4.70
CA GLU A 290 -17.49 7.55 -5.78
C GLU A 290 -16.05 7.49 -6.24
N ILE A 291 -15.10 7.43 -5.30
CA ILE A 291 -13.67 7.23 -5.61
C ILE A 291 -13.48 5.95 -6.39
N LYS A 292 -14.09 4.84 -5.94
CA LYS A 292 -14.02 3.57 -6.66
C LYS A 292 -14.63 3.69 -8.06
N SER A 293 -15.75 4.40 -8.21
CA SER A 293 -16.41 4.63 -9.50
C SER A 293 -15.56 5.46 -10.45
N LEU A 294 -15.01 6.59 -9.98
CA LEU A 294 -14.12 7.47 -10.73
C LEU A 294 -12.84 6.74 -11.17
N VAL A 295 -12.18 6.04 -10.24
CA VAL A 295 -10.99 5.26 -10.58
C VAL A 295 -11.33 4.14 -11.57
N ASN A 296 -12.48 3.47 -11.44
CA ASN A 296 -12.95 2.45 -12.38
C ASN A 296 -13.20 2.99 -13.80
N ALA A 297 -13.79 4.18 -13.91
CA ALA A 297 -14.06 4.80 -15.20
C ALA A 297 -12.77 5.06 -15.99
N HIS A 298 -11.68 5.38 -15.29
CA HIS A 298 -10.42 5.80 -15.90
C HIS A 298 -9.33 4.71 -15.93
N ASN A 299 -9.35 3.72 -15.02
CA ASN A 299 -8.38 2.63 -14.96
C ASN A 299 -8.98 1.28 -15.34
N LYS A 300 -8.80 0.86 -16.59
CA LYS A 300 -9.18 -0.49 -17.07
C LYS A 300 -8.27 -1.63 -16.58
N GLY A 301 -7.45 -1.43 -15.54
CA GLY A 301 -6.40 -2.40 -15.19
C GLY A 301 -5.78 -2.36 -13.80
N SER A 302 -6.15 -1.44 -12.90
CA SER A 302 -5.62 -1.48 -11.52
C SER A 302 -6.58 -2.26 -10.61
N SER A 303 -6.10 -3.36 -10.05
CA SER A 303 -6.87 -4.30 -9.22
C SER A 303 -7.13 -3.81 -7.79
N ASN A 304 -6.78 -2.56 -7.47
CA ASN A 304 -6.62 -2.12 -6.07
C ASN A 304 -7.40 -0.82 -5.76
N LEU A 305 -8.63 -0.73 -6.25
CA LEU A 305 -9.56 0.38 -5.99
C LEU A 305 -9.81 0.64 -4.50
N VAL A 306 -9.79 -0.44 -3.71
CA VAL A 306 -9.97 -0.37 -2.25
C VAL A 306 -8.79 0.32 -1.59
N ALA A 307 -7.57 0.12 -2.10
CA ALA A 307 -6.38 0.75 -1.55
C ALA A 307 -6.35 2.26 -1.86
N VAL A 308 -6.74 2.66 -3.08
CA VAL A 308 -6.85 4.09 -3.42
C VAL A 308 -7.92 4.79 -2.58
N ALA A 309 -9.10 4.19 -2.46
CA ALA A 309 -10.17 4.74 -1.61
C ALA A 309 -9.75 4.83 -0.14
N ARG A 310 -9.01 3.84 0.36
CA ARG A 310 -8.48 3.85 1.72
C ARG A 310 -7.41 4.93 1.92
N ILE A 311 -6.44 5.05 1.02
CA ILE A 311 -5.41 6.11 1.10
C ILE A 311 -6.09 7.48 1.04
N TYR A 312 -7.07 7.66 0.16
CA TYR A 312 -7.85 8.89 0.11
C TYR A 312 -8.54 9.15 1.44
N GLU A 313 -9.24 8.16 2.00
CA GLU A 313 -9.91 8.29 3.29
C GLU A 313 -8.94 8.60 4.45
N ASP A 314 -7.75 7.97 4.45
CA ASP A 314 -6.67 8.22 5.41
C ASP A 314 -6.10 9.64 5.31
N LEU A 315 -6.18 10.30 4.14
CA LEU A 315 -5.85 11.73 4.03
C LEU A 315 -6.82 12.60 4.84
N PHE A 316 -8.06 12.15 5.10
CA PHE A 316 -9.09 12.89 5.81
C PHE A 316 -9.38 12.39 7.24
N LEU A 317 -9.07 11.13 7.58
CA LEU A 317 -9.43 10.51 8.88
C LEU A 317 -8.22 10.19 9.76
N GLY A 318 -8.25 10.64 11.02
CA GLY A 318 -7.35 10.22 12.11
C GLY A 318 -6.52 11.36 12.74
N GLU A 319 -5.86 11.08 13.87
CA GLU A 319 -4.98 12.05 14.59
C GLU A 319 -3.78 12.55 13.77
N ASN A 320 -3.44 11.83 12.69
CA ASN A 320 -2.32 12.14 11.81
C ASN A 320 -2.76 12.54 10.40
N ALA A 321 -4.06 12.61 10.10
CA ALA A 321 -4.53 12.88 8.75
C ALA A 321 -4.14 14.29 8.29
N VAL A 322 -3.58 14.38 7.08
CA VAL A 322 -3.20 15.65 6.43
C VAL A 322 -4.35 16.66 6.46
N MET A 323 -5.60 16.17 6.33
CA MET A 323 -6.83 16.95 6.23
C MET A 323 -7.75 16.84 7.47
N ALA A 324 -7.30 16.35 8.64
CA ALA A 324 -8.15 16.28 9.84
C ALA A 324 -8.31 17.65 10.53
N ALA A 325 -9.53 18.22 10.50
CA ALA A 325 -9.90 19.58 10.90
C ALA A 325 -9.03 20.24 12.00
N VAL A 326 -8.40 21.37 11.67
CA VAL A 326 -7.75 22.26 12.64
C VAL A 326 -8.85 22.95 13.45
N GLU A 327 -8.79 22.88 14.78
CA GLU A 327 -9.69 23.63 15.65
C GLU A 327 -9.52 25.15 15.39
N PRO A 328 -10.60 25.88 15.09
CA PRO A 328 -10.53 27.32 14.86
C PRO A 328 -10.04 28.03 16.12
N THR A 329 -8.86 28.65 16.05
CA THR A 329 -8.33 29.48 17.14
C THR A 329 -8.89 30.89 17.01
N ILE A 330 -9.75 31.27 17.95
CA ILE A 330 -10.22 32.66 18.12
C ILE A 330 -9.02 33.46 18.67
N GLU A 331 -8.52 34.45 17.91
CA GLU A 331 -7.60 35.44 18.47
C GLU A 331 -8.42 36.48 19.24
N ASP A 332 -8.25 36.55 20.56
CA ASP A 332 -8.60 37.75 21.33
C ASP A 332 -7.78 38.92 20.77
N SER A 333 -8.47 39.89 20.17
CA SER A 333 -7.86 41.07 19.59
C SER A 333 -7.40 42.06 20.67
N SER A 334 -6.32 41.73 21.39
CA SER A 334 -5.68 42.63 22.36
C SER A 334 -4.26 43.03 21.94
N ILE A 335 -4.07 43.44 20.69
CA ILE A 335 -2.90 44.24 20.28
C ILE A 335 -3.39 45.33 19.31
N GLY A 336 -3.45 46.58 19.81
CA GLY A 336 -3.71 47.79 19.00
C GLY A 336 -2.64 47.99 17.91
N GLU A 337 -2.85 48.74 16.82
CA GLU A 337 -3.60 49.98 16.64
C GLU A 337 -4.08 50.14 15.18
N ALA A 338 -5.18 50.89 15.04
CA ALA A 338 -5.55 51.74 13.90
C ALA A 338 -5.87 51.07 12.54
N VAL A 339 -7.04 50.41 12.46
CA VAL A 339 -7.92 50.54 11.28
C VAL A 339 -9.32 50.83 11.79
N GLU A 340 -9.93 51.88 11.25
CA GLU A 340 -11.21 52.42 11.67
C GLU A 340 -12.35 51.40 11.65
N ASN A 341 -13.05 51.35 12.79
CA ASN A 341 -14.42 50.88 13.02
C ASN A 341 -15.28 50.62 11.78
N HIS A 342 -15.60 49.36 11.53
CA HIS A 342 -16.98 48.92 11.30
C HIS A 342 -17.24 47.66 12.14
N GLY A 343 -18.23 47.76 13.02
CA GLY A 343 -18.44 46.83 14.13
C GLY A 343 -18.69 45.40 13.69
N ALA A 344 -17.80 44.50 14.11
CA ALA A 344 -18.05 43.07 14.16
C ALA A 344 -18.29 42.70 15.61
N THR A 345 -19.53 42.32 15.93
CA THR A 345 -19.93 41.81 17.24
C THR A 345 -19.37 40.38 17.37
N GLU A 346 -18.61 40.12 18.43
CA GLU A 346 -18.10 38.81 18.79
C GLU A 346 -19.27 37.89 19.18
N ASP A 347 -19.49 36.85 18.37
CA ASP A 347 -20.55 35.86 18.59
C ASP A 347 -19.87 34.48 18.66
N THR A 348 -19.55 34.06 19.88
CA THR A 348 -18.79 32.84 20.22
C THR A 348 -19.62 31.55 20.12
N GLY A 349 -20.90 31.62 19.76
CA GLY A 349 -21.83 30.49 19.74
C GLY A 349 -21.90 29.67 18.43
N LEU A 350 -21.15 30.02 17.38
CA LEU A 350 -21.34 29.50 16.02
C LEU A 350 -20.15 28.73 15.42
N THR A 351 -19.09 28.48 16.20
CA THR A 351 -17.91 27.70 15.78
C THR A 351 -18.19 26.20 15.64
N ALA A 352 -19.31 25.69 16.14
CA ALA A 352 -19.65 24.27 16.10
C ALA A 352 -20.02 23.72 14.70
N ASP A 353 -20.36 24.59 13.73
CA ASP A 353 -20.92 24.18 12.43
C ASP A 353 -20.00 24.42 11.22
N LEU A 354 -18.77 24.95 11.43
CA LEU A 354 -17.82 25.18 10.34
C LEU A 354 -16.86 24.00 10.20
N GLU A 355 -17.19 23.04 9.33
CA GLU A 355 -16.23 21.99 8.99
C GLU A 355 -15.25 22.53 7.95
N VAL A 356 -13.99 22.69 8.38
CA VAL A 356 -12.88 22.97 7.48
C VAL A 356 -12.08 21.68 7.32
N SER A 357 -11.88 21.22 6.08
CA SER A 357 -10.86 20.18 5.83
C SER A 357 -9.51 20.74 6.24
N SER A 358 -8.63 19.97 6.90
CA SER A 358 -7.38 20.58 7.34
C SER A 358 -6.58 21.16 6.19
N PRO A 359 -6.32 22.47 6.27
CA PRO A 359 -5.60 23.14 5.23
C PRO A 359 -4.18 22.61 5.20
N TRP A 360 -3.64 22.44 4.00
CA TRP A 360 -2.22 22.12 3.80
C TRP A 360 -1.68 22.92 2.61
N ALA A 361 -0.37 23.04 2.58
CA ALA A 361 0.35 23.84 1.61
C ALA A 361 1.54 23.04 1.06
N VAL A 362 1.77 23.13 -0.25
CA VAL A 362 2.96 22.58 -0.90
C VAL A 362 3.57 23.60 -1.85
N ARG A 363 4.90 23.75 -1.77
CA ARG A 363 5.65 24.67 -2.61
C ARG A 363 6.10 23.99 -3.91
N HIS A 364 6.00 24.69 -5.03
CA HIS A 364 6.58 24.26 -6.30
C HIS A 364 7.02 25.48 -7.13
N GLY A 365 8.34 25.61 -7.32
CA GLY A 365 8.92 26.78 -7.97
C GLY A 365 8.70 28.05 -7.14
N GLY A 366 8.23 29.13 -7.79
CA GLY A 366 7.90 30.40 -7.14
C GLY A 366 6.51 30.45 -6.51
N ASP A 367 5.76 29.34 -6.54
CA ASP A 367 4.36 29.28 -6.12
C ASP A 367 4.17 28.31 -4.94
N CYS A 368 3.17 28.61 -4.12
CA CYS A 368 2.66 27.77 -3.04
C CYS A 368 1.19 27.43 -3.34
N TYR A 369 0.88 26.14 -3.32
CA TYR A 369 -0.44 25.59 -3.56
C TYR A 369 -1.05 25.22 -2.22
N VAL A 370 -2.14 25.88 -1.85
CA VAL A 370 -2.85 25.69 -0.59
C VAL A 370 -4.18 25.02 -0.89
N GLN A 371 -4.46 23.87 -0.28
CA GLN A 371 -5.74 23.19 -0.44
C GLN A 371 -6.50 23.20 0.88
N PHE A 372 -7.75 23.64 0.82
CA PHE A 372 -8.74 23.42 1.86
C PHE A 372 -10.15 23.65 1.30
N LYS A 373 -11.12 22.94 1.85
CA LYS A 373 -12.54 23.18 1.63
C LYS A 373 -13.21 23.50 2.94
N VAL A 374 -14.30 24.24 2.84
CA VAL A 374 -15.14 24.58 3.98
C VAL A 374 -16.57 24.20 3.64
N SER A 375 -17.27 23.54 4.57
CA SER A 375 -18.61 22.98 4.36
C SER A 375 -19.72 24.03 4.19
N ARG A 376 -19.44 25.29 4.53
CA ARG A 376 -20.47 26.32 4.67
C ARG A 376 -20.67 27.09 3.36
N SER A 377 -21.87 26.99 2.80
CA SER A 377 -22.36 27.78 1.64
C SER A 377 -22.42 29.30 1.90
N GLU A 378 -22.07 29.75 3.10
CA GLU A 378 -22.13 31.14 3.53
C GLU A 378 -20.77 31.86 3.52
N ILE A 379 -19.69 31.26 2.98
CA ILE A 379 -18.39 31.94 2.86
C ILE A 379 -18.34 32.80 1.61
N ALA A 380 -18.02 34.08 1.79
CA ALA A 380 -17.88 35.05 0.73
C ALA A 380 -16.45 35.12 0.18
N ILE A 381 -15.45 35.10 1.07
CA ILE A 381 -14.05 35.38 0.72
C ILE A 381 -13.10 34.48 1.51
N VAL A 382 -12.06 33.98 0.86
CA VAL A 382 -10.87 33.41 1.50
C VAL A 382 -9.76 34.45 1.51
N VAL A 383 -9.13 34.66 2.67
CA VAL A 383 -8.02 35.58 2.87
C VAL A 383 -6.77 34.79 3.26
N MET A 384 -5.72 34.90 2.46
CA MET A 384 -4.41 34.28 2.70
C MET A 384 -3.37 35.35 2.94
N ASN A 385 -2.75 35.33 4.11
CA ASN A 385 -1.68 36.23 4.49
C ASN A 385 -0.34 35.48 4.48
N ILE A 386 0.58 35.88 3.61
CA ILE A 386 1.92 35.27 3.56
C ILE A 386 2.72 35.72 4.80
N ILE A 387 3.21 34.74 5.57
CA ILE A 387 4.04 34.95 6.76
C ILE A 387 5.51 34.91 6.31
N SER A 388 6.22 36.03 6.43
CA SER A 388 7.65 36.12 6.10
C SER A 388 8.54 35.83 7.32
N SER A 389 9.73 35.29 7.08
CA SER A 389 10.76 35.02 8.09
C SER A 389 11.50 36.25 8.59
N ASN A 390 11.54 37.32 7.80
CA ASN A 390 12.40 38.45 8.11
C ASN A 390 11.72 39.41 9.08
N MET A 391 12.26 39.48 10.30
CA MET A 391 11.81 40.30 11.44
C MET A 391 11.84 41.83 11.24
N ALA A 392 12.10 42.33 10.03
CA ALA A 392 12.01 43.76 9.72
C ALA A 392 10.62 44.09 9.13
N ARG A 393 9.57 44.01 9.96
CA ARG A 393 8.16 44.35 9.65
C ARG A 393 7.69 43.89 8.25
N PRO A 394 7.41 42.60 8.06
CA PRO A 394 6.80 42.16 6.82
C PRO A 394 5.36 42.70 6.77
N ILE A 395 5.07 43.56 5.78
CA ILE A 395 3.69 43.83 5.41
C ILE A 395 3.15 42.50 4.85
N PRO A 396 2.19 41.84 5.52
CA PRO A 396 1.66 40.58 5.03
C PRO A 396 1.06 40.82 3.65
N VAL A 397 1.58 40.12 2.63
CA VAL A 397 0.95 40.14 1.31
C VAL A 397 -0.35 39.37 1.45
N THR A 398 -1.45 40.11 1.33
CA THR A 398 -2.81 39.58 1.47
C THR A 398 -3.34 39.19 0.09
N HIS A 399 -3.72 37.93 -0.07
CA HIS A 399 -4.43 37.44 -1.23
C HIS A 399 -5.88 37.16 -0.85
N THR A 400 -6.82 37.65 -1.66
CA THR A 400 -8.25 37.46 -1.44
C THR A 400 -8.86 36.69 -2.60
N PHE A 401 -9.69 35.69 -2.30
CA PHE A 401 -10.37 34.87 -3.28
C PHE A 401 -11.87 34.88 -2.96
N GLY A 402 -12.68 35.45 -3.85
CA GLY A 402 -14.14 35.48 -3.68
C GLY A 402 -14.80 34.15 -4.03
N SER A 403 -16.02 33.92 -3.56
CA SER A 403 -16.79 32.70 -3.80
C SER A 403 -17.04 32.35 -5.27
N GLY A 404 -16.97 33.33 -6.18
CA GLY A 404 -17.04 33.13 -7.63
C GLY A 404 -15.69 32.91 -8.33
N SER A 405 -14.60 32.78 -7.58
CA SER A 405 -13.27 32.51 -8.14
C SER A 405 -13.09 31.02 -8.41
N ARG A 406 -12.27 30.69 -9.41
CA ARG A 406 -12.00 29.30 -9.80
C ARG A 406 -11.32 28.52 -8.68
N GLU A 407 -10.48 29.20 -7.91
CA GLU A 407 -9.74 28.68 -6.77
C GLU A 407 -10.70 28.29 -5.64
N PHE A 408 -11.72 29.12 -5.41
CA PHE A 408 -12.72 28.89 -4.38
C PHE A 408 -13.57 27.65 -4.70
N GLU A 409 -14.08 27.54 -5.94
CA GLU A 409 -14.84 26.37 -6.42
C GLU A 409 -14.03 25.07 -6.28
N ALA A 410 -12.72 25.12 -6.57
CA ALA A 410 -11.84 23.96 -6.47
C ALA A 410 -11.38 23.65 -5.04
N GLY A 411 -11.45 24.61 -4.12
CA GLY A 411 -10.79 24.55 -2.81
C GLY A 411 -9.26 24.50 -2.91
N LEU A 412 -8.69 24.83 -4.07
CA LEU A 412 -7.25 24.79 -4.36
C LEU A 412 -6.78 26.18 -4.79
N PHE A 413 -5.91 26.76 -3.99
CA PHE A 413 -5.49 28.14 -4.10
C PHE A 413 -4.01 28.21 -4.47
N LYS A 414 -3.67 29.21 -5.28
CA LYS A 414 -2.30 29.47 -5.70
C LYS A 414 -1.88 30.83 -5.19
N VAL A 415 -0.80 30.88 -4.40
CA VAL A 415 -0.20 32.12 -3.89
C VAL A 415 1.31 32.11 -4.12
N PRO A 416 1.98 33.27 -4.24
CA PRO A 416 3.44 33.35 -4.33
C PRO A 416 4.12 32.75 -3.10
N ALA A 417 5.22 32.01 -3.29
CA ALA A 417 6.00 31.41 -2.21
C ALA A 417 7.04 32.37 -1.59
N ASN A 418 6.63 33.61 -1.28
CA ASN A 418 7.53 34.68 -0.83
C ASN A 418 7.76 34.72 0.71
N GLY A 419 7.51 33.62 1.42
CA GLY A 419 7.57 33.56 2.90
C GLY A 419 7.86 32.15 3.43
N MET A 420 7.71 31.95 4.74
CA MET A 420 7.82 30.64 5.42
C MET A 420 6.47 30.01 5.75
N GLY A 421 5.39 30.74 5.54
CA GLY A 421 4.06 30.25 5.89
C GLY A 421 2.94 31.05 5.25
N VAL A 422 1.72 30.52 5.39
CA VAL A 422 0.47 31.15 5.00
C VAL A 422 -0.49 31.10 6.19
N ARG A 423 -0.95 32.25 6.64
CA ARG A 423 -2.09 32.35 7.56
C ARG A 423 -3.37 32.38 6.74
N LEU A 424 -4.25 31.44 7.05
CA LEU A 424 -5.52 31.25 6.37
C LEU A 424 -6.67 31.81 7.21
N SER A 425 -7.54 32.57 6.57
CA SER A 425 -8.77 33.08 7.16
C SER A 425 -9.90 33.06 6.14
N VAL A 426 -11.14 32.98 6.60
CA VAL A 426 -12.34 33.04 5.77
C VAL A 426 -13.23 34.15 6.25
N VAL A 427 -13.96 34.79 5.33
CA VAL A 427 -14.94 35.83 5.62
C VAL A 427 -16.31 35.33 5.17
N ASP A 428 -17.27 35.33 6.08
CA ASP A 428 -18.65 34.93 5.77
C ASP A 428 -19.40 36.03 4.99
N ASN A 429 -20.59 35.70 4.46
CA ASN A 429 -21.48 36.62 3.76
C ASN A 429 -21.98 37.79 4.64
N ARG A 430 -21.78 37.72 5.96
CA ARG A 430 -22.09 38.77 6.92
C ARG A 430 -20.88 39.66 7.23
N GLY A 431 -19.74 39.41 6.58
CA GLY A 431 -18.50 40.17 6.77
C GLY A 431 -17.68 39.74 7.99
N ARG A 432 -18.02 38.64 8.66
CA ARG A 432 -17.26 38.15 9.82
C ARG A 432 -16.05 37.36 9.37
N MET A 433 -14.87 37.71 9.87
CA MET A 433 -13.61 37.04 9.58
C MET A 433 -13.33 35.97 10.63
N LEU A 434 -13.06 34.75 10.17
CA LEU A 434 -12.73 33.59 10.99
C LEU A 434 -11.33 33.08 10.60
N ARG A 435 -10.43 32.96 11.57
CA ARG A 435 -9.13 32.34 11.34
C ARG A 435 -9.30 30.83 11.23
N VAL A 436 -8.73 30.26 10.18
CA VAL A 436 -8.80 28.81 9.93
C VAL A 436 -7.53 28.13 10.40
N ALA A 437 -6.36 28.56 9.95
CA ALA A 437 -5.09 27.91 10.29
C ALA A 437 -3.87 28.80 10.03
N ASN A 438 -2.72 28.41 10.58
CA ASN A 438 -1.42 28.84 10.07
C ASN A 438 -0.71 27.62 9.49
N LEU A 439 -0.33 27.73 8.22
CA LEU A 439 0.43 26.71 7.51
C LEU A 439 1.87 27.17 7.43
N TRP A 440 2.78 26.31 7.85
CA TRP A 440 4.21 26.56 7.71
C TRP A 440 4.76 25.60 6.66
N PHE A 441 5.49 26.13 5.70
CA PHE A 441 6.26 25.35 4.75
C PHE A 441 7.71 25.70 5.02
N ASP A 442 8.45 24.73 5.54
CA ASP A 442 9.84 24.88 5.92
C ASP A 442 10.64 25.42 4.73
N ALA A 443 11.16 26.65 4.85
CA ALA A 443 11.98 27.25 3.81
C ALA A 443 13.28 26.46 3.60
N ASP A 444 13.70 25.62 4.55
CA ASP A 444 14.87 24.76 4.42
C ASP A 444 14.60 23.44 3.66
N ARG A 445 13.34 23.17 3.27
CA ARG A 445 13.07 22.24 2.16
C ARG A 445 13.09 22.94 0.81
N ASP A 446 13.64 24.16 0.75
CA ASP A 446 14.04 24.75 -0.51
C ASP A 446 15.15 23.93 -1.16
N TYR A 447 14.85 23.61 -2.41
CA TYR A 447 15.73 23.20 -3.48
C TYR A 447 17.08 23.93 -3.46
N VAL A 448 17.99 23.47 -2.62
CA VAL A 448 19.41 23.56 -2.90
C VAL A 448 19.68 22.53 -4.01
N SER A 449 19.76 23.05 -5.23
CA SER A 449 20.37 22.41 -6.41
C SER A 449 19.86 21.00 -6.77
N VAL A 450 18.85 20.94 -7.64
CA VAL A 450 18.99 20.08 -8.82
C VAL A 450 19.56 20.99 -9.91
N ASP A 451 20.85 21.30 -9.78
CA ASP A 451 21.63 21.83 -10.90
C ASP A 451 21.80 20.69 -11.92
N GLY A 452 21.40 20.92 -13.17
CA GLY A 452 21.94 20.32 -14.41
C GLY A 452 21.85 18.81 -14.64
#